data_AF-A0AA42Z7A6-F1
#
_entry.id   AF-A0AA42Z7A6-F1
#
_cell.length_a   1.000
_cell.length_b   1.000
_cell.length_c   1.000
_cell.angle_alpha   90.00
_cell.angle_beta   90.00
_cell.angle_gamma   90.00
#
_symmetry.space_group_name_H-M   'P 1'
#
loop_
_entity.id
_entity.type
_entity.pdbx_description
1 polymer ?
#
loop_
_entity_poly.entity_id
_entity_poly.type
_entity_poly.pdbx_seq_one_letter_code
_entity_poly.pdbx_strand_id
1 'polypeptide(L)'
;MSFFTSSREKRLWIFAFLVLAAIFSTLIFGGHLVAAMDEELQGALFFYAMLALAATVILHGLFTRPGLAEITVWLGLSAVFVMLYSRLGFAERSHLFEYIVLAIFIHKALLERVKQGKIIANPGLVAFLLTLAIGTFDELIQIFLPKRVFDPFDIYVNGLSALLAIAGSWTLSWVRKKTGI
;
A
#
# COMPACT_ATOMS: atom_id res chain seq x y z
N MET A 1 4.30 7.59 -29.91
CA MET A 1 5.10 7.19 -28.73
C MET A 1 4.16 6.56 -27.71
N SER A 2 4.48 5.38 -27.18
CA SER A 2 3.68 4.75 -26.13
C SER A 2 3.90 5.46 -24.79
N PHE A 3 2.81 5.76 -24.07
CA PHE A 3 2.88 6.35 -22.71
C PHE A 3 3.56 5.40 -21.71
N PHE A 4 3.42 4.09 -21.91
CA PHE A 4 4.05 3.04 -21.11
C PHE A 4 5.25 2.42 -21.83
N THR A 5 6.27 2.03 -21.08
CA THR A 5 7.49 1.41 -21.60
C THR A 5 7.38 -0.12 -21.71
N SER A 6 6.53 -0.76 -20.92
CA SER A 6 6.26 -2.20 -21.02
C SER A 6 4.82 -2.55 -20.62
N SER A 7 4.33 -3.73 -21.04
CA SER A 7 3.03 -4.26 -20.62
C SER A 7 2.94 -4.46 -19.11
N ARG A 8 4.07 -4.76 -18.46
CA ARG A 8 4.15 -4.88 -17.01
C ARG A 8 3.99 -3.52 -16.34
N GLU A 9 4.65 -2.49 -16.85
CA GLU A 9 4.51 -1.13 -16.35
C GLU A 9 3.05 -0.66 -16.44
N LYS A 10 2.40 -0.90 -17.59
CA LYS A 10 0.97 -0.59 -17.78
C LYS A 10 0.09 -1.25 -16.72
N ARG A 11 0.29 -2.54 -16.45
CA ARG A 11 -0.48 -3.26 -15.41
C ARG A 11 -0.27 -2.67 -14.01
N LEU A 12 0.97 -2.32 -13.66
CA LEU A 12 1.28 -1.73 -12.36
C LEU A 12 0.60 -0.37 -12.16
N TRP A 13 0.59 0.47 -13.21
CA TRP A 13 -0.15 1.73 -13.17
C TRP A 13 -1.67 1.55 -13.10
N ILE A 14 -2.21 0.55 -13.80
CA ILE A 14 -3.63 0.19 -13.67
C ILE A 14 -3.94 -0.23 -12.23
N PHE A 15 -3.10 -1.05 -11.60
CA PHE A 15 -3.31 -1.44 -10.21
C PHE A 15 -3.17 -0.26 -9.24
N ALA A 16 -2.20 0.62 -9.43
CA ALA A 16 -2.10 1.87 -8.64
C ALA A 16 -3.37 2.72 -8.79
N PHE A 17 -3.89 2.85 -10.01
CA PHE A 17 -5.14 3.57 -10.28
C PHE A 17 -6.36 2.89 -9.64
N LEU A 18 -6.46 1.56 -9.69
CA LEU A 18 -7.55 0.83 -9.06
C LEU A 18 -7.54 0.99 -7.53
N VAL A 19 -6.35 0.96 -6.92
CA VAL A 19 -6.20 1.23 -5.47
C VAL A 19 -6.60 2.67 -5.16
N LEU A 20 -6.14 3.64 -5.94
CA LEU A 20 -6.53 5.04 -5.78
C LEU A 20 -8.05 5.24 -5.91
N ALA A 21 -8.67 4.60 -6.90
CA ALA A 21 -10.11 4.64 -7.10
C ALA A 21 -10.85 3.99 -5.91
N ALA A 22 -10.31 2.91 -5.35
CA ALA A 22 -10.85 2.30 -4.14
C ALA A 22 -10.80 3.28 -2.96
N ILE A 23 -9.65 3.90 -2.67
CA ILE A 23 -9.49 4.91 -1.61
C ILE A 23 -10.51 6.06 -1.78
N PHE A 24 -10.60 6.67 -2.97
CA PHE A 24 -11.55 7.77 -3.16
C PHE A 24 -13.02 7.31 -3.14
N SER A 25 -13.30 6.06 -3.51
CA SER A 25 -14.64 5.51 -3.36
C SER A 25 -15.01 5.28 -1.89
N THR A 26 -14.07 4.91 -1.03
CA THR A 26 -14.36 4.73 0.40
C THR A 26 -14.65 6.05 1.10
N LEU A 27 -14.07 7.18 0.63
CA LEU A 27 -14.45 8.51 1.10
C LEU A 27 -15.94 8.82 0.90
N ILE A 28 -16.48 8.47 -0.27
CA ILE A 28 -17.86 8.81 -0.67
C ILE A 28 -18.86 7.79 -0.10
N PHE A 29 -18.55 6.50 -0.26
CA PHE A 29 -19.49 5.41 0.00
C PHE A 29 -19.25 4.70 1.33
N GLY A 30 -18.06 4.80 1.91
CA GLY A 30 -17.67 4.01 3.08
C GLY A 30 -18.59 4.23 4.28
N GLY A 31 -18.92 5.48 4.59
CA GLY A 31 -19.85 5.81 5.68
C GLY A 31 -21.27 5.27 5.46
N HIS A 32 -21.76 5.31 4.21
CA HIS A 32 -23.08 4.79 3.84
C HIS A 32 -23.13 3.26 3.92
N LEU A 33 -22.07 2.59 3.45
CA LEU A 33 -21.92 1.14 3.55
C LEU A 33 -21.90 0.67 5.00
N VAL A 34 -21.07 1.29 5.84
CA VAL A 34 -21.00 0.95 7.27
C VAL A 34 -22.34 1.19 7.96
N ALA A 35 -23.02 2.31 7.68
CA ALA A 35 -24.32 2.60 8.27
C ALA A 35 -25.45 1.64 7.83
N ALA A 36 -25.30 0.97 6.68
CA ALA A 36 -26.26 0.01 6.16
C ALA A 36 -26.06 -1.42 6.70
N MET A 37 -25.01 -1.65 7.50
CA MET A 37 -24.60 -2.98 7.97
C MET A 37 -24.66 -3.04 9.50
N ASP A 38 -25.20 -4.12 10.05
CA ASP A 38 -25.10 -4.38 11.48
C ASP A 38 -23.67 -4.78 11.89
N GLU A 39 -23.38 -4.71 13.19
CA GLU A 39 -22.05 -4.99 13.75
C GLU A 39 -21.61 -6.45 13.49
N GLU A 40 -22.56 -7.39 13.44
CA GLU A 40 -22.29 -8.82 13.20
C GLU A 40 -21.78 -9.05 11.77
N LEU A 41 -22.45 -8.46 10.78
CA LEU A 41 -22.07 -8.52 9.37
C LEU A 41 -20.75 -7.80 9.13
N GLN A 42 -20.52 -6.64 9.75
CA GLN A 42 -19.25 -5.93 9.67
C GLN A 42 -18.10 -6.79 10.23
N GLY A 43 -18.30 -7.39 11.40
CA GLY A 43 -17.33 -8.30 12.02
C GLY A 43 -17.05 -9.54 11.16
N ALA A 44 -18.10 -10.15 10.61
CA ALA A 44 -17.97 -11.30 9.72
C ALA A 44 -17.17 -10.98 8.46
N LEU A 45 -17.47 -9.87 7.77
CA LEU A 45 -16.74 -9.46 6.58
C LEU A 45 -15.29 -9.15 6.86
N PHE A 46 -14.99 -8.45 7.97
CA PHE A 46 -13.62 -8.21 8.39
C PHE A 46 -12.87 -9.53 8.62
N PHE A 47 -13.49 -10.47 9.33
CA PHE A 47 -12.90 -11.79 9.59
C PHE A 47 -12.61 -12.56 8.30
N TYR A 48 -13.56 -12.63 7.37
CA TYR A 48 -13.36 -13.31 6.08
C TYR A 48 -12.30 -12.61 5.21
N ALA A 49 -12.24 -11.28 5.23
CA ALA A 49 -11.19 -10.52 4.55
C ALA A 49 -9.79 -10.84 5.12
N MET A 50 -9.67 -10.94 6.44
CA MET A 50 -8.41 -11.34 7.10
C MET A 50 -8.02 -12.78 6.77
N LEU A 51 -8.98 -13.72 6.73
CA LEU A 51 -8.71 -15.10 6.29
C LEU A 51 -8.26 -15.17 4.84
N ALA A 52 -8.90 -14.42 3.93
CA ALA A 52 -8.52 -14.36 2.53
C ALA A 52 -7.11 -13.77 2.35
N LEU A 53 -6.77 -12.74 3.13
CA LEU A 53 -5.43 -12.15 3.15
C LEU A 53 -4.39 -13.17 3.64
N ALA A 54 -4.65 -13.83 4.77
CA ALA A 54 -3.76 -14.85 5.33
C ALA A 54 -3.54 -16.01 4.35
N ALA A 55 -4.63 -16.52 3.74
CA ALA A 55 -4.56 -17.56 2.71
C ALA A 55 -3.72 -17.12 1.51
N THR A 56 -3.89 -15.87 1.05
CA THR A 56 -3.11 -15.31 -0.06
C THR A 56 -1.62 -15.28 0.28
N VAL A 57 -1.25 -14.80 1.48
CA VAL A 57 0.15 -14.76 1.93
C VAL A 57 0.75 -16.16 2.04
N ILE A 58 0.02 -17.11 2.64
CA ILE A 58 0.47 -18.50 2.80
C ILE A 58 0.66 -19.15 1.43
N LEU A 59 -0.35 -19.11 0.57
CA LEU A 59 -0.29 -19.68 -0.78
C LEU A 59 0.84 -19.05 -1.59
N HIS A 60 0.98 -17.72 -1.55
CA HIS A 60 2.09 -17.03 -2.22
C HIS A 60 3.45 -17.50 -1.71
N GLY A 61 3.62 -17.67 -0.39
CA GLY A 61 4.85 -18.20 0.20
C GLY A 61 5.14 -19.64 -0.24
N LEU A 62 4.11 -20.49 -0.32
CA LEU A 62 4.25 -21.88 -0.78
C LEU A 62 4.69 -21.97 -2.25
N PHE A 63 4.15 -21.09 -3.11
CA PHE A 63 4.51 -21.06 -4.53
C PHE A 63 5.87 -20.40 -4.81
N THR A 64 6.24 -19.39 -4.02
CA THR A 64 7.51 -18.66 -4.22
C THR A 64 8.70 -19.32 -3.53
N ARG A 65 8.47 -20.18 -2.52
CA ARG A 65 9.50 -20.90 -1.75
C ARG A 65 10.64 -19.98 -1.29
N PRO A 66 10.34 -18.92 -0.51
CA PRO A 66 11.34 -17.98 -0.05
C PRO A 66 12.39 -18.68 0.82
N GLY A 67 13.66 -18.27 0.69
CA GLY A 67 14.72 -18.75 1.57
C GLY A 67 14.56 -18.27 3.01
N LEU A 68 15.25 -18.93 3.95
CA LEU A 68 15.16 -18.62 5.39
C LEU A 68 15.41 -17.13 5.71
N ALA A 69 16.41 -16.52 5.08
CA ALA A 69 16.71 -15.10 5.28
C ALA A 69 15.55 -14.19 4.85
N GLU A 70 14.86 -14.51 3.75
CA GLU A 70 13.69 -13.76 3.31
C GLU A 70 12.52 -13.94 4.28
N ILE A 71 12.28 -15.16 4.77
CA ILE A 71 11.27 -15.43 5.81
C ILE A 71 11.56 -14.61 7.07
N THR A 72 12.81 -14.59 7.54
CA THR A 72 13.20 -13.80 8.72
C THR A 72 12.94 -12.31 8.54
N VAL A 73 13.23 -11.76 7.36
CA VAL A 73 12.90 -10.35 7.05
C VAL A 73 11.40 -10.12 7.07
N TRP A 74 10.61 -11.00 6.43
CA TRP A 74 9.16 -10.87 6.44
C TRP A 74 8.57 -10.94 7.85
N LEU A 75 9.05 -11.85 8.70
CA LEU A 75 8.62 -11.94 10.09
C LEU A 75 8.99 -10.69 10.89
N GLY A 76 10.23 -10.20 10.73
CA GLY A 76 10.69 -8.97 11.39
C GLY A 76 9.89 -7.73 10.98
N LEU A 77 9.66 -7.55 9.67
CA LEU A 77 8.81 -6.48 9.14
C LEU A 77 7.38 -6.61 9.66
N SER A 78 6.81 -7.82 9.65
CA SER A 78 5.44 -8.07 10.14
C SER A 78 5.32 -7.75 11.62
N ALA A 79 6.31 -8.08 12.46
CA ALA A 79 6.31 -7.76 13.87
C ALA A 79 6.30 -6.23 14.11
N VAL A 80 7.18 -5.49 13.42
CA VAL A 80 7.19 -4.02 13.48
C VAL A 80 5.86 -3.44 13.02
N PHE A 81 5.28 -3.99 11.95
CA PHE A 81 3.97 -3.59 11.44
C PHE A 81 2.83 -3.82 12.44
N VAL A 82 2.78 -4.99 13.08
CA VAL A 82 1.79 -5.30 14.11
C VAL A 82 1.93 -4.35 15.30
N MET A 83 3.16 -4.05 15.72
CA MET A 83 3.42 -3.10 16.80
C MET A 83 2.98 -1.68 16.45
N LEU A 84 3.23 -1.22 15.21
CA LEU A 84 2.78 0.09 14.72
C LEU A 84 1.25 0.14 14.63
N TYR A 85 0.63 -0.85 13.97
CA TYR A 85 -0.82 -0.97 13.81
C TYR A 85 -1.55 -0.91 15.15
N SER A 86 -1.01 -1.60 16.17
CA SER A 86 -1.60 -1.64 17.51
C SER A 86 -1.56 -0.28 18.24
N ARG A 87 -0.70 0.65 17.81
CA ARG A 87 -0.57 2.00 18.39
C ARG A 87 -1.40 3.07 17.67
N LEU A 88 -1.91 2.77 16.48
CA LEU A 88 -2.70 3.69 15.66
C LEU A 88 -4.20 3.57 15.96
N GLY A 89 -4.95 4.64 15.72
CA GLY A 89 -6.42 4.65 15.73
C GLY A 89 -7.02 3.96 14.51
N PHE A 90 -8.35 3.86 14.43
CA PHE A 90 -9.02 3.08 13.38
C PHE A 90 -8.84 3.69 11.97
N ALA A 91 -8.93 5.01 11.85
CA ALA A 91 -8.77 5.69 10.56
C ALA A 91 -7.32 5.55 10.06
N GLU A 92 -6.35 5.80 10.93
CA GLU A 92 -4.92 5.75 10.62
C GLU A 92 -4.46 4.35 10.24
N ARG A 93 -5.08 3.31 10.82
CA ARG A 93 -4.86 1.91 10.43
C ARG A 93 -5.26 1.63 8.98
N SER A 94 -6.40 2.15 8.53
CA SER A 94 -6.85 2.00 7.15
C SER A 94 -5.93 2.73 6.18
N HIS A 95 -5.60 3.99 6.48
CA HIS A 95 -4.66 4.81 5.71
C HIS A 95 -3.29 4.14 5.61
N LEU A 96 -2.81 3.50 6.70
CA LEU A 96 -1.56 2.76 6.69
C LEU A 96 -1.52 1.72 5.55
N PHE A 97 -2.52 0.84 5.49
CA PHE A 97 -2.56 -0.23 4.49
C PHE A 97 -2.81 0.26 3.07
N GLU A 98 -3.77 1.17 2.90
CA GLU A 98 -4.15 1.73 1.61
C GLU A 98 -2.95 2.38 0.90
N TYR A 99 -2.23 3.23 1.63
CA TYR A 99 -1.11 3.96 1.08
C TYR A 99 0.16 3.12 0.94
N ILE A 100 0.33 2.04 1.72
CA ILE A 100 1.40 1.05 1.47
C ILE A 100 1.20 0.38 0.13
N VAL A 101 -0.01 -0.13 -0.13
CA VAL A 101 -0.31 -0.85 -1.37
C VAL A 101 -0.15 0.09 -2.57
N LEU A 102 -0.66 1.31 -2.46
CA LEU A 102 -0.49 2.35 -3.48
C LEU A 102 1.00 2.65 -3.75
N ALA A 103 1.78 2.91 -2.70
CA ALA A 103 3.20 3.20 -2.81
C ALA A 103 3.99 2.05 -3.45
N ILE A 104 3.66 0.80 -3.12
CA ILE A 104 4.27 -0.39 -3.72
C ILE A 104 4.03 -0.39 -5.23
N PHE A 105 2.80 -0.20 -5.70
CA PHE A 105 2.51 -0.23 -7.14
C PHE A 105 3.18 0.91 -7.90
N ILE A 106 3.14 2.14 -7.36
CA ILE A 106 3.82 3.29 -7.94
C ILE A 106 5.33 3.03 -8.03
N HIS A 107 5.95 2.59 -6.92
CA HIS A 107 7.38 2.33 -6.88
C HIS A 107 7.79 1.21 -7.86
N LYS A 108 7.04 0.11 -7.92
CA LYS A 108 7.30 -0.97 -8.88
C LYS A 108 7.13 -0.52 -10.33
N ALA A 109 6.15 0.33 -10.63
CA ALA A 109 5.96 0.87 -11.97
C ALA A 109 7.15 1.74 -12.40
N LEU A 110 7.63 2.61 -11.49
CA LEU A 110 8.81 3.45 -11.75
C LEU A 110 10.09 2.62 -11.91
N LEU A 111 10.28 1.58 -11.09
CA LEU A 111 11.42 0.65 -11.24
C LEU A 111 11.38 -0.10 -12.58
N GLU A 112 10.20 -0.54 -13.02
CA GLU A 112 10.05 -1.17 -14.33
C GLU A 112 10.38 -0.18 -15.46
N ARG A 113 9.95 1.07 -15.36
CA ARG A 113 10.28 2.13 -16.32
C ARG A 113 11.79 2.38 -16.40
N VAL A 114 12.50 2.41 -15.27
CA VAL A 114 13.98 2.50 -15.24
C VAL A 114 14.62 1.28 -15.90
N LYS A 115 14.10 0.07 -15.62
CA LYS A 115 14.59 -1.16 -16.24
C LYS A 115 14.46 -1.15 -17.77
N GLN A 116 13.48 -0.44 -18.32
CA GLN A 116 13.30 -0.24 -19.77
C GLN A 116 14.14 0.93 -20.33
N GLY A 117 15.15 1.42 -19.59
CA GLY A 117 16.12 2.40 -20.07
C GLY A 117 15.69 3.87 -19.94
N LYS A 118 14.58 4.17 -19.25
CA LYS A 118 14.22 5.56 -18.95
C LYS A 118 14.98 6.08 -17.74
N ILE A 119 15.39 7.34 -17.83
CA ILE A 119 16.14 8.00 -16.75
C ILE A 119 15.13 8.53 -15.72
N ILE A 120 15.15 7.94 -14.53
CA ILE A 120 14.47 8.45 -13.34
C ILE A 120 15.53 8.45 -12.23
N ALA A 121 15.87 9.62 -11.71
CA ALA A 121 17.01 9.78 -10.80
C ALA A 121 16.88 8.92 -9.53
N ASN A 122 15.70 8.94 -8.90
CA ASN A 122 15.42 8.11 -7.72
C ASN A 122 13.96 7.65 -7.72
N PRO A 123 13.66 6.44 -8.24
CA PRO A 123 12.30 5.89 -8.27
C PRO A 123 11.63 5.82 -6.91
N GLY A 124 12.39 5.59 -5.83
CA GLY A 124 11.86 5.56 -4.46
C GLY A 124 11.40 6.93 -4.01
N LEU A 125 12.24 7.96 -4.16
CA LEU A 125 11.87 9.34 -3.82
C LEU A 125 10.67 9.82 -4.63
N VAL A 126 10.62 9.53 -5.94
CA VAL A 126 9.48 9.90 -6.78
C VAL A 126 8.21 9.17 -6.33
N ALA A 127 8.29 7.88 -5.99
CA ALA A 127 7.14 7.14 -5.46
C ALA A 127 6.65 7.72 -4.13
N PHE A 128 7.56 8.08 -3.23
CA PHE A 128 7.25 8.74 -1.97
C PHE A 128 6.52 10.07 -2.19
N LEU A 129 7.08 10.94 -3.03
CA LEU A 129 6.49 12.26 -3.31
C LEU A 129 5.12 12.15 -3.99
N LEU A 130 4.96 11.22 -4.94
CA LEU A 130 3.66 10.96 -5.56
C LEU A 130 2.62 10.45 -4.55
N THR A 131 3.01 9.51 -3.69
CA THR A 131 2.11 8.96 -2.67
C THR A 131 1.73 10.03 -1.64
N LEU A 132 2.69 10.86 -1.21
CA LEU A 132 2.45 11.97 -0.29
C LEU A 132 1.54 13.04 -0.92
N ALA A 133 1.73 13.35 -2.20
CA ALA A 133 0.88 14.29 -2.94
C ALA A 133 -0.56 13.76 -3.05
N ILE A 134 -0.72 12.47 -3.35
CA ILE A 134 -2.05 11.81 -3.35
C ILE A 134 -2.67 11.87 -1.96
N GLY A 135 -1.93 11.53 -0.90
CA GLY A 135 -2.43 11.56 0.47
C GLY A 135 -2.79 12.96 0.95
N THR A 136 -2.05 13.97 0.50
CA THR A 136 -2.42 15.37 0.74
C THR A 136 -3.71 15.73 0.01
N PHE A 137 -3.86 15.29 -1.23
CA PHE A 137 -5.07 15.55 -2.03
C PHE A 137 -6.31 14.86 -1.44
N ASP A 138 -6.16 13.65 -0.92
CA ASP A 138 -7.18 12.90 -0.18
C ASP A 138 -7.71 13.72 1.00
N GLU A 139 -6.81 14.25 1.85
CA GLU A 139 -7.18 15.13 2.96
C GLU A 139 -7.83 16.43 2.50
N LEU A 140 -7.37 17.02 1.39
CA LEU A 140 -7.99 18.21 0.81
C LEU A 140 -9.43 17.93 0.34
N ILE A 141 -9.74 16.72 -0.15
CA ILE A 141 -11.11 16.33 -0.49
C ILE A 141 -11.97 16.26 0.77
N GLN A 142 -11.43 15.77 1.89
CA GLN A 142 -12.16 15.65 3.16
C GLN A 142 -12.72 17.00 3.65
N ILE A 143 -12.09 18.13 3.32
CA ILE A 143 -12.60 19.49 3.63
C ILE A 143 -14.02 19.71 3.09
N PHE A 144 -14.35 19.10 1.95
CA PHE A 144 -15.63 19.25 1.28
C PHE A 144 -16.66 18.18 1.68
N LEU A 145 -16.27 17.19 2.50
CA LEU A 145 -17.14 16.08 2.88
C LEU A 145 -17.76 16.33 4.27
N PRO A 146 -19.08 16.16 4.42
CA PRO A 146 -19.74 16.35 5.70
C PRO A 146 -19.27 15.30 6.72
N LYS A 147 -19.09 15.73 7.98
CA LYS A 147 -18.61 14.89 9.10
C LYS A 147 -17.17 14.36 8.96
N ARG A 148 -16.40 14.89 8.01
CA ARG A 148 -14.95 14.68 7.90
C ARG A 148 -14.21 15.98 8.24
N VAL A 149 -12.98 15.84 8.70
CA VAL A 149 -12.12 16.96 9.10
C VAL A 149 -10.78 16.73 8.46
N PHE A 150 -10.20 17.80 7.90
CA PHE A 150 -8.82 17.78 7.43
C PHE A 150 -7.89 17.48 8.60
N ASP A 151 -7.22 16.33 8.59
CA ASP A 151 -6.27 15.95 9.62
C ASP A 151 -4.83 15.88 9.06
N PRO A 152 -3.95 16.84 9.40
CA PRO A 152 -2.54 16.77 9.03
C PRO A 152 -1.84 15.48 9.48
N PHE A 153 -2.33 14.82 10.53
CA PHE A 153 -1.78 13.56 11.00
C PHE A 153 -1.98 12.43 9.98
N ASP A 154 -3.09 12.44 9.22
CA ASP A 154 -3.34 11.45 8.18
C ASP A 154 -2.34 11.61 7.01
N ILE A 155 -1.96 12.85 6.67
CA ILE A 155 -0.88 13.11 5.70
C ILE A 155 0.44 12.51 6.18
N TYR A 156 0.75 12.66 7.48
CA TYR A 156 1.95 12.06 8.07
C TYR A 156 1.90 10.53 8.00
N VAL A 157 0.77 9.91 8.33
CA VAL A 157 0.59 8.45 8.25
C VAL A 157 0.74 7.98 6.80
N ASN A 158 0.15 8.67 5.83
CA ASN A 158 0.29 8.38 4.40
C ASN A 158 1.77 8.45 3.93
N GLY A 159 2.51 9.44 4.43
CA GLY A 159 3.96 9.54 4.21
C GLY A 159 4.73 8.37 4.83
N LEU A 160 4.41 8.01 6.07
CA LEU A 160 5.02 6.87 6.77
C LEU A 160 4.75 5.56 6.03
N SER A 161 3.53 5.34 5.54
CA SER A 161 3.14 4.22 4.70
C SER A 161 4.04 4.09 3.47
N ALA A 162 4.24 5.19 2.75
CA ALA A 162 5.10 5.22 1.58
C ALA A 162 6.56 4.88 1.92
N LEU A 163 7.09 5.44 3.02
CA LEU A 163 8.45 5.14 3.49
C LEU A 163 8.61 3.66 3.84
N LEU A 164 7.68 3.09 4.60
CA LEU A 164 7.72 1.68 5.00
C LEU A 164 7.64 0.75 3.78
N ALA A 165 6.78 1.06 2.81
CA ALA A 165 6.66 0.32 1.56
C ALA A 165 7.97 0.31 0.75
N ILE A 166 8.58 1.48 0.58
CA ILE A 166 9.82 1.64 -0.19
C ILE A 166 10.99 0.97 0.55
N ALA A 167 11.14 1.24 1.85
CA ALA A 167 12.19 0.65 2.68
C ALA A 167 12.08 -0.88 2.72
N GLY A 168 10.88 -1.42 2.92
CA GLY A 168 10.63 -2.86 2.87
C GLY A 168 11.01 -3.46 1.52
N SER A 169 10.63 -2.82 0.41
CA SER A 169 11.01 -3.27 -0.93
C SER A 169 12.53 -3.25 -1.14
N TRP A 170 13.25 -2.26 -0.60
CA TRP A 170 14.70 -2.19 -0.69
C TRP A 170 15.38 -3.27 0.15
N THR A 171 14.98 -3.44 1.40
CA THR A 171 15.51 -4.48 2.30
C THR A 171 15.37 -5.87 1.70
N LEU A 172 14.18 -6.19 1.16
CA LEU A 172 13.94 -7.49 0.50
C LEU A 172 14.80 -7.67 -0.75
N SER A 173 14.92 -6.63 -1.58
CA SER A 173 15.75 -6.69 -2.79
C SER A 173 17.23 -6.88 -2.45
N TRP A 174 17.70 -6.23 -1.39
CA TRP A 174 19.06 -6.38 -0.88
C TRP A 174 19.32 -7.80 -0.35
N VAL A 175 18.40 -8.36 0.44
CA VAL A 175 18.54 -9.74 0.95
C VAL A 175 18.58 -10.74 -0.20
N ARG A 176 17.63 -10.66 -1.15
CA ARG A 176 17.59 -11.56 -2.32
C ARG A 176 18.90 -11.54 -3.11
N LYS A 177 19.44 -10.33 -3.38
CA LYS A 177 20.74 -10.16 -4.04
C LYS A 177 21.89 -10.81 -3.25
N LYS A 178 21.88 -10.73 -1.92
CA LYS A 178 22.94 -11.28 -1.06
C LYS A 178 22.85 -12.81 -0.94
N THR A 179 21.63 -13.37 -0.96
CA THR A 179 21.41 -14.81 -0.82
C THR A 179 21.37 -15.57 -2.15
N GLY A 180 21.44 -14.86 -3.30
CA GLY A 180 21.40 -15.47 -4.63
C GLY A 180 20.04 -16.05 -5.00
N ILE A 181 18.97 -15.53 -4.41
CA ILE A 181 17.56 -15.91 -4.67
C ILE A 181 16.93 -14.89 -5.63
#